data_AF-A0A1T5FSD6-F1
#
_entry.id   AF-A0A1T5FSD6-F1
#
_cell.length_a   1.000
_cell.length_b   1.000
_cell.length_c   1.000
_cell.angle_alpha   90.00
_cell.angle_beta   90.00
_cell.angle_gamma   90.00
#
_symmetry.space_group_name_H-M   'P 1'
#
loop_
_entity.id
_entity.type
_entity.pdbx_description
1 polymer ?
#
loop_
_entity_poly.entity_id
_entity_poly.type
_entity_poly.pdbx_seq_one_letter_code
_entity_poly.pdbx_strand_id
1 'polypeptide(L)'
;MNKANKKTWIYRFAALAAVLLVAAAMFIIGRGHTVYFDNKMPENASGNIEVPYSIEVFVNGEKVAKLKDGDRGMAETMGQNFKMELLVTKEKGGKTSKIEVGMSLPYNMDGIILNLPAMLAGMDESQYLTEFIPTPSSEDTEDEEVVTDDTEGLMDFGE
;
A
#
# COMPACT_ATOMS: atom_id res chain seq x y z
N MET A 1 -5.42 -40.10 -36.76
CA MET A 1 -5.87 -39.85 -35.38
C MET A 1 -7.36 -40.17 -35.30
N ASN A 2 -7.74 -41.28 -34.64
CA ASN A 2 -9.12 -41.81 -34.66
C ASN A 2 -10.14 -40.78 -34.17
N LYS A 3 -11.28 -40.69 -34.87
CA LYS A 3 -12.37 -39.70 -34.63
C LYS A 3 -12.85 -39.67 -33.17
N ALA A 4 -12.75 -40.81 -32.47
CA ALA A 4 -13.04 -40.95 -31.04
C ALA A 4 -12.03 -40.18 -30.15
N ASN A 5 -10.74 -40.24 -30.46
CA ASN A 5 -9.70 -39.54 -29.70
C ASN A 5 -9.81 -38.01 -29.86
N LYS A 6 -10.29 -37.52 -31.02
CA LYS A 6 -10.47 -36.09 -31.28
C LYS A 6 -11.54 -35.46 -30.37
N LYS A 7 -12.65 -36.17 -30.13
CA LYS A 7 -13.71 -35.72 -29.20
C LYS A 7 -13.23 -35.72 -27.75
N THR A 8 -12.50 -36.75 -27.32
CA THR A 8 -11.91 -36.81 -25.97
C THR A 8 -10.91 -35.68 -25.73
N TRP A 9 -10.09 -35.34 -26.72
CA TRP A 9 -9.19 -34.20 -26.64
C TRP A 9 -9.93 -32.86 -26.55
N ILE A 10 -11.05 -32.70 -27.26
CA ILE A 10 -11.90 -31.50 -27.16
C ILE A 10 -12.48 -31.36 -25.74
N TYR A 11 -13.03 -32.43 -25.16
CA TYR A 11 -13.54 -32.37 -23.79
C TYR A 11 -12.44 -32.09 -22.76
N ARG A 12 -11.23 -32.62 -22.96
CA ARG A 12 -10.07 -32.32 -22.10
C ARG A 12 -9.63 -30.86 -22.20
N PHE A 13 -9.56 -30.30 -23.40
CA PHE A 13 -9.26 -28.88 -23.60
C PHE A 13 -10.35 -27.98 -23.03
N ALA A 14 -11.63 -28.34 -23.21
CA ALA A 14 -12.74 -27.61 -22.62
C ALA A 14 -12.70 -27.64 -21.08
N ALA A 15 -12.42 -28.80 -20.49
CA ALA A 15 -12.23 -28.93 -19.05
C ALA A 15 -11.03 -28.10 -18.54
N LEU A 16 -9.90 -28.13 -19.25
CA LEU A 16 -8.72 -27.32 -18.91
C LEU A 16 -9.03 -25.82 -19.00
N ALA A 17 -9.73 -25.39 -20.05
CA ALA A 17 -10.15 -24.00 -20.21
C ALA A 17 -11.10 -23.56 -19.09
N ALA A 18 -12.04 -24.42 -18.68
CA ALA A 18 -12.93 -24.14 -17.55
C ALA A 18 -12.17 -23.97 -16.24
N VAL A 19 -11.17 -24.84 -15.96
CA VAL A 19 -10.31 -24.72 -14.77
C VAL A 19 -9.51 -23.42 -14.80
N LEU A 20 -8.92 -23.05 -15.95
CA LEU A 20 -8.20 -21.80 -16.10
C LEU A 20 -9.09 -20.57 -15.91
N LEU A 21 -10.35 -20.63 -16.36
CA LEU A 21 -11.33 -19.56 -16.13
C LEU A 21 -11.63 -19.36 -14.64
N VAL A 22 -11.82 -20.46 -13.90
CA VAL A 22 -12.05 -20.41 -12.45
C VAL A 22 -10.79 -19.89 -11.74
N ALA A 23 -9.60 -20.36 -12.12
CA ALA A 23 -8.35 -19.89 -11.55
C ALA A 23 -8.14 -18.38 -11.77
N ALA A 24 -8.41 -17.89 -12.99
CA ALA A 24 -8.34 -16.46 -13.29
C ALA A 24 -9.34 -15.64 -12.47
N ALA A 25 -10.57 -16.13 -12.30
CA ALA A 25 -11.56 -15.46 -11.45
C ALA A 25 -11.11 -15.40 -9.98
N MET A 26 -10.56 -16.50 -9.45
CA MET A 26 -10.04 -16.53 -8.08
C MET A 26 -8.83 -15.59 -7.90
N PHE A 27 -7.98 -15.45 -8.92
CA PHE A 27 -6.84 -14.54 -8.88
C PHE A 27 -7.26 -13.07 -8.80
N ILE A 28 -8.30 -12.67 -9.54
CA ILE A 28 -8.77 -11.27 -9.58
C ILE A 28 -9.47 -10.87 -8.28
N ILE A 29 -10.26 -11.76 -7.68
CA ILE A 29 -11.05 -11.47 -6.49
C ILE A 29 -10.22 -11.67 -5.21
N GLY A 30 -9.31 -12.64 -5.20
CA GLY A 30 -8.54 -13.04 -4.03
C GLY A 30 -7.27 -12.23 -3.77
N ARG A 31 -6.96 -11.21 -4.59
CA ARG A 31 -5.80 -10.36 -4.35
C ARG A 31 -6.13 -9.38 -3.21
N GLY A 32 -5.50 -9.61 -2.06
CA GLY A 32 -5.48 -8.65 -0.96
C GLY A 32 -4.61 -7.46 -1.32
N HIS A 33 -5.10 -6.26 -1.06
CA HIS A 33 -4.33 -5.03 -1.12
C HIS A 33 -4.27 -4.44 0.29
N THR A 34 -3.08 -4.05 0.71
CA THR A 34 -2.88 -3.28 1.93
C THR A 34 -2.97 -1.80 1.57
N VAL A 35 -3.92 -1.09 2.17
CA VAL A 35 -4.10 0.35 1.98
C VAL A 35 -3.69 1.06 3.26
N TYR A 36 -2.67 1.91 3.17
CA TYR A 36 -2.26 2.82 4.22
C TYR A 36 -2.98 4.16 4.07
N PHE A 37 -3.39 4.75 5.18
CA PHE A 37 -3.98 6.08 5.21
C PHE A 37 -3.04 7.00 5.97
N ASP A 38 -2.61 8.09 5.34
CA ASP A 38 -1.75 9.08 5.96
C ASP A 38 -2.52 10.36 6.26
N ASN A 39 -2.41 10.86 7.49
CA ASN A 39 -2.90 12.19 7.86
C ASN A 39 -1.70 13.12 8.11
N LYS A 40 -0.94 13.36 7.05
CA LYS A 40 0.25 14.22 7.05
C LYS A 40 0.19 15.23 5.93
N MET A 41 0.93 16.32 6.08
CA MET A 41 1.16 17.25 4.99
C MET A 41 1.85 16.50 3.83
N PRO A 42 1.26 16.47 2.63
CA PRO A 42 1.84 15.76 1.49
C PRO A 42 3.19 16.37 1.08
N GLU A 43 4.25 15.56 1.08
CA GLU A 43 5.61 15.98 0.72
C GLU A 43 5.73 16.47 -0.73
N ASN A 44 4.81 16.05 -1.60
CA ASN A 44 4.78 16.38 -3.03
C ASN A 44 3.76 17.48 -3.40
N ALA A 45 3.10 18.11 -2.43
CA ALA A 45 2.11 19.13 -2.72
C ALA A 45 2.73 20.53 -2.81
N SER A 46 2.52 21.17 -3.96
CA SER A 46 2.79 22.59 -4.16
C SER A 46 1.71 23.44 -3.46
N GLY A 47 1.69 23.48 -2.13
CA GLY A 47 0.75 24.31 -1.37
C GLY A 47 0.69 24.00 0.13
N ASN A 48 0.37 25.03 0.93
CA ASN A 48 0.02 24.86 2.35
C ASN A 48 -1.40 24.27 2.44
N ILE A 49 -1.49 22.95 2.59
CA ILE A 49 -2.77 22.25 2.80
C ILE A 49 -3.02 22.15 4.29
N GLU A 50 -4.19 22.61 4.73
CA GLU A 50 -4.60 22.46 6.13
C GLU A 50 -4.87 20.99 6.46
N VAL A 51 -4.03 20.43 7.33
CA VAL A 51 -4.20 19.08 7.86
C VAL A 51 -5.33 19.12 8.91
N PRO A 52 -6.40 18.32 8.75
CA PRO A 52 -7.48 18.27 9.70
C PRO A 52 -7.03 17.65 11.04
N TYR A 53 -7.62 18.12 12.14
CA TYR A 53 -7.28 17.70 13.51
C TYR A 53 -7.42 16.18 13.75
N SER A 54 -8.48 15.56 13.23
CA SER A 54 -8.64 14.11 13.29
C SER A 54 -9.50 13.59 12.16
N ILE A 55 -9.10 12.46 11.58
CA ILE A 55 -9.86 11.72 10.58
C ILE A 55 -10.14 10.31 11.12
N GLU A 56 -11.41 9.94 11.20
CA GLU A 56 -11.79 8.54 11.44
C GLU A 56 -12.12 7.88 10.10
N VAL A 57 -11.45 6.77 9.80
CA VAL A 57 -11.60 6.02 8.56
C VAL A 57 -12.47 4.80 8.84
N PHE A 58 -13.51 4.62 8.05
CA PHE A 58 -14.36 3.46 8.04
C PHE A 58 -14.23 2.73 6.71
N VAL A 59 -14.05 1.42 6.74
CA VAL A 59 -14.00 0.56 5.55
C VAL A 59 -15.05 -0.51 5.74
N ASN A 60 -15.94 -0.69 4.76
CA ASN A 60 -17.04 -1.66 4.83
C ASN A 60 -17.94 -1.53 6.09
N GLY A 61 -18.05 -0.30 6.65
CA GLY A 61 -18.84 -0.03 7.86
C GLY A 61 -18.10 -0.28 9.18
N GLU A 62 -16.85 -0.75 9.15
CA GLU A 62 -16.00 -0.94 10.33
C GLU A 62 -14.99 0.20 10.46
N LYS A 63 -14.79 0.68 11.69
CA LYS A 63 -13.79 1.71 11.99
C LYS A 63 -12.40 1.09 11.99
N VAL A 64 -11.64 1.33 10.92
CA VAL A 64 -10.30 0.78 10.76
C VAL A 64 -9.22 1.61 11.44
N ALA A 65 -9.39 2.94 11.47
CA ALA A 65 -8.39 3.83 12.05
C ALA A 65 -8.99 5.14 12.55
N LYS A 66 -8.37 5.70 13.58
CA LYS A 66 -8.55 7.09 13.99
C LYS A 66 -7.19 7.77 13.93
N LEU A 67 -7.03 8.66 12.97
CA LEU A 67 -5.78 9.33 12.66
C LEU A 67 -5.84 10.74 13.20
N LYS A 68 -4.85 11.12 14.00
CA LYS A 68 -4.54 12.53 14.32
C LYS A 68 -3.49 13.04 13.34
N ASP A 69 -3.11 14.30 13.47
CA ASP A 69 -2.00 14.86 12.69
C ASP A 69 -0.73 14.03 12.90
N GLY A 70 -0.11 13.58 11.80
CA GLY A 70 1.09 12.74 11.83
C GLY A 70 0.84 11.23 11.90
N ASP A 71 -0.40 10.78 12.12
CA ASP A 71 -0.71 9.37 12.26
C ASP A 71 -0.92 8.69 10.91
N ARG A 72 -0.50 7.41 10.84
CA ARG A 72 -0.75 6.51 9.72
C ARG A 72 -1.59 5.32 10.17
N GLY A 73 -2.63 5.02 9.41
CA GLY A 73 -3.48 3.84 9.60
C GLY A 73 -3.29 2.85 8.48
N MET A 74 -3.81 1.64 8.65
CA MET A 74 -3.87 0.64 7.59
C MET A 74 -5.22 -0.05 7.58
N ALA A 75 -5.66 -0.47 6.41
CA ALA A 75 -6.74 -1.41 6.22
C ALA A 75 -6.37 -2.40 5.13
N GLU A 76 -6.73 -3.65 5.35
CA GLU A 76 -6.64 -4.68 4.33
C GLU A 76 -7.98 -4.77 3.62
N THR A 77 -7.94 -4.81 2.29
CA THR A 77 -9.14 -4.97 1.48
C THR A 77 -8.91 -6.03 0.41
N MET A 78 -9.97 -6.75 0.08
CA MET A 78 -9.94 -7.80 -0.93
C MET A 78 -10.61 -7.31 -2.21
N GLY A 79 -9.89 -7.44 -3.32
CA GLY A 79 -10.36 -7.03 -4.64
C GLY A 79 -10.07 -5.56 -4.97
N GLN A 80 -10.57 -5.13 -6.13
CA GLN A 80 -10.23 -3.85 -6.74
C GLN A 80 -11.07 -2.67 -6.23
N ASN A 81 -12.33 -2.92 -5.88
CA ASN A 81 -13.27 -1.88 -5.47
C ASN A 81 -13.08 -1.55 -4.01
N PHE A 82 -12.48 -0.39 -3.73
CA PHE A 82 -12.28 0.10 -2.40
C PHE A 82 -13.27 1.22 -2.09
N LYS A 83 -14.00 1.07 -0.98
CA LYS A 83 -14.94 2.07 -0.47
C LYS A 83 -14.56 2.41 0.96
N MET A 84 -14.40 3.70 1.23
CA MET A 84 -14.17 4.21 2.57
C MET A 84 -15.11 5.35 2.89
N GLU A 85 -15.46 5.46 4.17
CA GLU A 85 -16.14 6.62 4.72
C GLU A 85 -15.19 7.33 5.68
N LEU A 86 -15.06 8.64 5.51
CA LEU A 86 -14.15 9.47 6.28
C LEU A 86 -14.98 10.42 7.14
N LEU A 87 -14.80 10.36 8.45
CA LEU A 87 -15.30 11.38 9.38
C LEU A 87 -14.18 12.36 9.66
N VAL A 88 -14.21 13.50 8.96
CA VAL A 88 -13.20 14.54 9.07
C VAL A 88 -13.61 15.56 10.13
N THR A 89 -12.74 15.78 11.12
CA THR A 89 -12.87 16.81 12.15
C THR A 89 -11.79 17.86 11.92
N LYS A 90 -12.16 19.04 11.41
CA LYS A 90 -11.20 20.11 11.07
C LYS A 90 -10.60 20.79 12.30
N GLU A 91 -11.44 21.08 13.31
CA GLU A 91 -11.04 21.76 14.54
C GLU A 91 -11.31 20.89 15.77
N LYS A 92 -10.54 21.07 16.85
CA LYS A 92 -10.72 20.32 18.11
C LYS A 92 -12.12 20.54 18.69
N GLY A 93 -13.01 19.55 18.54
CA GLY A 93 -14.41 19.63 18.99
C GLY A 93 -15.37 20.27 17.98
N GLY A 94 -14.94 20.48 16.74
CA GLY A 94 -15.76 21.01 15.65
C GLY A 94 -16.72 19.98 15.02
N LYS A 95 -17.41 20.40 13.95
CA LYS A 95 -18.36 19.55 13.22
C LYS A 95 -17.63 18.44 12.45
N THR A 96 -18.12 17.21 12.57
CA THR A 96 -17.66 16.07 11.78
C THR A 96 -18.31 16.10 10.39
N SER A 97 -17.50 16.04 9.33
CA SER A 97 -17.98 15.90 7.95
C SER A 97 -17.82 14.46 7.50
N LYS A 98 -18.92 13.81 7.09
CA LYS A 98 -18.89 12.47 6.51
C LYS A 98 -18.66 12.58 5.01
N ILE A 99 -17.60 11.94 4.50
CA ILE A 99 -17.26 11.90 3.08
C ILE A 99 -17.10 10.44 2.68
N GLU A 100 -17.87 10.00 1.69
CA GLU A 100 -17.77 8.66 1.13
C GLU A 100 -16.91 8.72 -0.12
N VAL A 101 -15.82 7.95 -0.13
CA VAL A 101 -14.89 7.88 -1.26
C VAL A 101 -14.85 6.45 -1.76
N GLY A 102 -15.18 6.28 -3.03
CA GLY A 102 -15.01 5.03 -3.75
C GLY A 102 -13.92 5.18 -4.79
N MET A 103 -12.97 4.25 -4.81
CA MET A 103 -11.88 4.24 -5.79
C MET A 103 -11.51 2.82 -6.19
N SER A 104 -10.94 2.67 -7.37
CA SER A 104 -10.38 1.40 -7.84
C SER A 104 -8.90 1.33 -7.49
N LEU A 105 -8.50 0.32 -6.71
CA LEU A 105 -7.10 0.12 -6.36
C LEU A 105 -6.32 -0.44 -7.57
N PRO A 106 -5.13 0.11 -7.88
CA PRO A 106 -4.27 -0.38 -8.94
C PRO A 106 -3.65 -1.76 -8.60
N TYR A 107 -3.63 -2.68 -9.57
CA TYR A 107 -3.10 -4.05 -9.40
C TYR A 107 -1.57 -4.13 -9.36
N ASN A 108 -0.89 -3.12 -9.91
CA ASN A 108 0.55 -3.09 -10.11
C ASN A 108 1.32 -2.58 -8.89
N MET A 109 0.65 -2.12 -7.84
CA MET A 109 1.26 -1.59 -6.62
C MET A 109 0.80 -2.40 -5.42
N ASP A 110 1.72 -2.66 -4.50
CA ASP A 110 1.41 -3.25 -3.19
C ASP A 110 1.69 -2.22 -2.09
N GLY A 111 0.90 -2.22 -1.02
CA GLY A 111 1.01 -1.20 0.04
C GLY A 111 0.67 0.22 -0.43
N ILE A 112 -0.54 0.45 -0.91
CA ILE A 112 -0.98 1.76 -1.43
C ILE A 112 -1.14 2.75 -0.28
N ILE A 113 -0.43 3.87 -0.30
CA ILE A 113 -0.57 4.97 0.66
C ILE A 113 -1.52 6.02 0.09
N LEU A 114 -2.55 6.36 0.86
CA LEU A 114 -3.53 7.40 0.57
C LEU A 114 -3.33 8.57 1.53
N ASN A 115 -2.85 9.70 1.01
CA ASN A 115 -2.80 10.94 1.78
C ASN A 115 -4.20 11.58 1.83
N LEU A 116 -4.86 11.49 2.99
CA LEU A 116 -6.23 11.94 3.16
C LEU A 116 -6.38 13.46 3.05
N PRO A 117 -5.52 14.30 3.67
CA PRO A 117 -5.53 15.75 3.45
C PRO A 117 -5.42 16.14 1.98
N ALA A 118 -4.53 15.47 1.23
CA ALA A 118 -4.32 15.70 -0.19
C ALA A 118 -5.56 15.39 -1.04
N MET A 119 -6.21 14.27 -0.73
CA MET A 119 -7.45 13.85 -1.38
C MET A 119 -8.61 14.82 -1.06
N LEU A 120 -8.71 15.31 0.18
CA LEU A 120 -9.71 16.31 0.57
C LEU A 120 -9.50 17.67 -0.10
N ALA A 121 -8.24 18.01 -0.42
CA ALA A 121 -7.89 19.20 -1.18
C ALA A 121 -8.20 19.09 -2.68
N GLY A 122 -8.64 17.93 -3.17
CA GLY A 122 -8.96 17.69 -4.57
C GLY A 122 -7.73 17.64 -5.49
N MET A 123 -6.56 17.28 -4.95
CA MET A 123 -5.37 17.09 -5.77
C MET A 123 -5.47 15.84 -6.65
N ASP A 124 -4.62 15.78 -7.67
CA ASP A 124 -4.58 14.70 -8.65
C ASP A 124 -4.24 13.35 -8.01
N GLU A 125 -4.71 12.25 -8.61
CA GLU A 125 -4.53 10.88 -8.09
C GLU A 125 -3.07 10.51 -7.87
N SER A 126 -2.18 11.05 -8.69
CA SER A 126 -0.74 10.87 -8.57
C SER A 126 -0.11 11.52 -7.34
N GLN A 127 -0.78 12.50 -6.72
CA GLN A 127 -0.23 13.26 -5.58
C GLN A 127 -0.69 12.72 -4.22
N TYR A 128 -1.85 12.08 -4.17
CA TYR A 128 -2.37 11.48 -2.94
C TYR A 128 -2.18 9.96 -2.88
N LEU A 129 -1.85 9.30 -3.98
CA LEU A 129 -1.66 7.85 -4.06
C LEU A 129 -0.19 7.52 -4.32
N THR A 130 0.51 7.08 -3.28
CA THR A 130 1.92 6.68 -3.37
C THR A 130 2.09 5.21 -3.02
N GLU A 131 3.08 4.54 -3.61
CA GLU A 131 3.43 3.17 -3.24
C GLU A 131 4.29 3.19 -1.97
N PHE A 132 4.00 2.28 -1.04
CA PHE A 132 4.88 2.07 0.11
C PHE A 132 6.16 1.38 -0.36
N ILE A 133 7.25 2.15 -0.41
CA ILE A 133 8.58 1.60 -0.60
C ILE A 133 9.15 1.35 0.80
N PRO A 134 9.46 0.08 1.17
CA PRO A 134 10.21 -0.17 2.39
C PRO A 134 11.59 0.47 2.23
N THR A 135 11.85 1.56 2.95
CA THR A 135 13.22 2.04 3.14
C THR A 135 13.98 0.94 3.88
N PRO A 136 15.11 0.43 3.34
CA PRO A 136 15.97 -0.45 4.11
C PRO A 136 16.37 0.31 5.39
N SER A 137 16.22 -0.36 6.54
CA SER A 137 16.69 0.18 7.82
C SER A 137 18.21 0.35 7.73
N SER A 138 18.73 1.47 8.21
CA SER A 138 20.17 1.76 8.26
C SER A 138 20.97 0.73 9.09
N GLU A 139 20.29 -0.13 9.85
CA GLU A 139 20.90 -1.23 10.62
C GLU A 139 21.56 -2.30 9.73
N ASP A 140 21.15 -2.48 8.46
CA ASP A 140 21.78 -3.45 7.55
C ASP A 140 23.07 -2.91 6.88
N THR A 141 23.42 -1.64 7.09
CA THR A 141 24.62 -0.99 6.51
C THR A 141 25.81 -0.89 7.45
N GLU A 142 25.67 -1.28 8.71
CA GLU A 142 26.74 -1.14 9.73
C GLU A 142 27.56 -2.42 9.96
N ASP A 143 27.19 -3.55 9.33
CA ASP A 143 27.87 -4.84 9.53
C ASP A 143 29.06 -5.11 8.58
N GLU A 144 29.50 -4.13 7.78
CA GLU A 144 30.85 -4.18 7.20
C GLU A 144 31.84 -3.59 8.22
N GLU A 145 32.06 -4.31 9.32
CA GLU A 145 33.26 -4.11 10.15
C GLU A 145 34.47 -4.29 9.23
N VAL A 146 35.07 -3.16 8.85
CA VAL A 146 36.41 -3.12 8.26
C VAL A 146 37.34 -3.76 9.27
N VAL A 147 37.71 -5.02 9.04
CA VAL A 147 38.82 -5.67 9.76
C VAL A 147 40.06 -4.88 9.42
N THR A 148 40.36 -3.86 10.23
CA THR A 148 41.65 -3.20 10.24
C THR A 148 42.64 -4.24 10.72
N ASP A 149 43.48 -4.71 9.80
CA ASP A 149 44.62 -5.56 10.07
C ASP A 149 45.62 -4.74 10.92
N ASP A 150 45.33 -4.65 12.22
CA ASP A 150 46.22 -4.15 13.26
C ASP A 150 47.34 -5.18 13.52
N THR A 151 47.98 -5.66 12.45
CA THR A 151 49.27 -6.34 12.54
C THR A 151 50.38 -5.29 12.51
N GLU A 152 50.42 -4.56 13.63
CA GLU A 152 51.62 -4.16 14.36
C GLU A 152 52.89 -3.96 13.50
N GLY A 153 53.08 -2.71 13.06
CA GLY A 153 54.39 -2.13 12.76
C GLY A 153 55.27 -2.02 14.01
N LEU A 154 55.55 -3.15 14.66
CA LEU A 154 56.43 -3.28 15.82
C LEU A 154 57.82 -3.78 15.38
N MET A 155 58.56 -2.95 14.66
CA MET A 155 60.02 -3.03 14.62
C MET A 155 60.61 -1.62 14.55
N ASP A 156 60.56 -0.93 15.69
CA ASP A 156 61.51 0.12 16.02
C ASP A 156 62.67 -0.54 16.80
N PHE A 157 63.90 -0.25 16.42
CA PHE A 157 64.94 0.31 17.29
C PHE A 157 66.26 0.35 16.51
N GLY A 158 66.60 1.54 16.03
CA GLY A 158 67.99 1.87 15.72
C GLY A 158 68.77 2.14 17.01
N GLU A 159 69.92 1.49 17.13
CA GLU A 159 71.22 2.05 17.52
C GLU A 159 72.33 1.19 16.89
#